data_AF-A0A9D7FHD9-F1
#
_entry.id   AF-A0A9D7FHD9-F1
#
_cell.length_a   1.000
_cell.length_b   1.000
_cell.length_c   1.000
_cell.angle_alpha   90.00
_cell.angle_beta   90.00
_cell.angle_gamma   90.00
#
_symmetry.space_group_name_H-M   'P 1'
#
loop_
_entity.id
_entity.type
_entity.pdbx_description
1 polymer ?
#
loop_
_entity_poly.entity_id
_entity_poly.type
_entity_poly.pdbx_seq_one_letter_code
_entity_poly.pdbx_strand_id
1 'polypeptide(L)'
;MNTLNSILLQQQGGGAMQLVFLVAIIVVFYFFMIRPQMKKQKQEKEFRDSLQKGAKVVTIGGIHGRILEVNDRTFMVEIDTNVKVRVEKSAVSADATRGLETPSAIPAKS
;
A
#
# COMPACT_ATOMS: atom_id res chain seq x y z
N MET A 1 33.92 -36.61 -34.69
CA MET A 1 34.69 -35.72 -33.80
C MET A 1 34.18 -34.27 -33.92
N ASN A 2 32.90 -34.01 -33.62
CA ASN A 2 32.26 -32.67 -33.81
C ASN A 2 31.32 -32.25 -32.66
N THR A 3 31.29 -32.99 -31.54
CA THR A 3 30.42 -32.73 -30.39
C THR A 3 30.85 -31.51 -29.54
N LEU A 4 32.10 -31.06 -29.69
CA LEU A 4 32.63 -29.88 -28.99
C LEU A 4 32.09 -28.56 -29.57
N ASN A 5 31.91 -28.47 -30.90
CA ASN A 5 31.34 -27.27 -31.53
C ASN A 5 29.83 -27.13 -31.28
N SER A 6 29.09 -28.24 -31.11
CA SER A 6 27.64 -28.19 -30.82
C SER A 6 27.32 -27.72 -29.40
N ILE A 7 28.18 -28.03 -28.42
CA ILE A 7 27.99 -27.58 -27.02
C ILE A 7 28.31 -26.09 -26.88
N LEU A 8 29.30 -25.57 -27.62
CA LEU A 8 29.63 -24.14 -27.65
C LEU A 8 28.58 -23.30 -28.41
N LEU A 9 27.93 -23.84 -29.45
CA LEU A 9 26.83 -23.17 -30.13
C LEU A 9 25.52 -23.21 -29.33
N GLN A 10 25.30 -24.27 -28.52
CA GLN A 10 24.22 -24.33 -27.53
C GLN A 10 24.45 -23.36 -26.36
N GLN A 11 25.71 -23.07 -26.00
CA GLN A 11 26.06 -22.07 -24.98
C GLN A 11 25.83 -20.62 -25.47
N GLN A 12 25.99 -20.36 -26.77
CA GLN A 12 25.77 -19.03 -27.36
C GLN A 12 24.28 -18.73 -27.62
N GLY A 13 23.46 -19.74 -27.94
CA GLY A 13 22.00 -19.62 -28.02
C GLY A 13 21.29 -19.70 -26.66
N GLY A 14 21.84 -20.43 -25.70
CA GLY A 14 21.30 -20.58 -24.34
C GLY A 14 21.56 -19.39 -23.43
N GLY A 15 22.71 -18.72 -23.55
CA GLY A 15 23.06 -17.57 -22.71
C GLY A 15 22.21 -16.32 -22.98
N ALA A 16 21.91 -16.03 -24.25
CA ALA A 16 21.00 -14.94 -24.62
C ALA A 16 19.57 -15.23 -24.15
N MET A 17 19.11 -16.48 -24.29
CA MET A 17 17.78 -16.87 -23.85
C MET A 17 17.65 -16.88 -22.32
N GLN A 18 18.71 -17.23 -21.60
CA GLN A 18 18.79 -17.13 -20.13
C GLN A 18 18.81 -15.68 -19.65
N LEU A 19 19.53 -14.77 -20.33
CA LEU A 19 19.51 -13.33 -20.03
C LEU A 19 18.13 -12.72 -20.26
N VAL A 20 17.47 -13.07 -21.38
CA VAL A 20 16.10 -12.60 -21.66
C VAL A 20 15.12 -13.13 -20.60
N PHE A 21 15.24 -14.40 -20.20
CA PHE A 21 14.40 -14.97 -19.14
C PHE A 21 14.64 -14.30 -17.78
N LEU A 22 15.90 -14.03 -17.42
CA LEU A 22 16.26 -13.32 -16.19
C LEU A 22 15.70 -11.89 -16.17
N VAL A 23 15.85 -11.16 -17.27
CA VAL A 23 15.29 -9.80 -17.42
C VAL A 23 13.76 -9.85 -17.37
N ALA A 24 13.12 -10.84 -18.00
CA ALA A 24 11.68 -11.01 -17.95
C ALA A 24 11.16 -11.24 -16.52
N ILE A 25 11.85 -12.07 -15.72
CA ILE A 25 11.51 -12.26 -14.30
C ILE A 25 11.61 -10.94 -13.53
N ILE A 26 12.72 -10.20 -13.68
CA ILE A 26 12.90 -8.90 -13.00
C ILE A 26 11.79 -7.93 -13.39
N VAL A 27 11.43 -7.85 -14.67
CA VAL A 27 10.36 -6.98 -15.17
C VAL A 27 9.00 -7.38 -14.59
N VAL A 28 8.68 -8.67 -14.55
CA VAL A 28 7.41 -9.16 -13.98
C VAL A 28 7.34 -8.87 -12.48
N PHE A 29 8.38 -9.19 -11.71
CA PHE A 29 8.43 -8.90 -10.27
C PHE A 29 8.38 -7.40 -9.97
N TYR A 30 9.08 -6.58 -10.76
CA TYR A 30 9.04 -5.12 -10.65
C TYR A 30 7.61 -4.60 -10.88
N PHE A 31 6.96 -5.05 -11.96
CA PHE A 31 5.61 -4.62 -12.30
C PHE A 31 4.58 -5.10 -11.27
N PHE A 32 4.72 -6.34 -10.79
CA PHE A 32 3.82 -6.92 -9.79
C PHE A 32 4.03 -6.36 -8.39
N MET A 33 5.20 -5.85 -8.01
CA MET A 33 5.43 -5.26 -6.68
C MET A 33 5.10 -3.76 -6.67
N ILE A 34 5.50 -3.01 -7.70
CA ILE A 34 5.35 -1.55 -7.73
C ILE A 34 3.92 -1.13 -7.98
N ARG A 35 3.20 -1.84 -8.86
CA ARG A 35 1.79 -1.54 -9.14
C ARG A 35 0.89 -1.64 -7.90
N PRO A 36 0.92 -2.72 -7.09
CA PRO A 36 0.12 -2.77 -5.87
C PRO A 36 0.63 -1.79 -4.81
N GLN A 37 1.93 -1.52 -4.72
CA GLN A 37 2.48 -0.59 -3.74
C GLN A 37 2.03 0.86 -4.03
N MET A 38 2.05 1.29 -5.30
CA MET A 38 1.52 2.59 -5.72
C MET A 38 0.01 2.69 -5.46
N LYS A 39 -0.76 1.62 -5.72
CA LYS A 39 -2.20 1.58 -5.39
C LYS A 39 -2.46 1.76 -3.89
N LYS A 40 -1.67 1.11 -3.03
CA LYS A 40 -1.81 1.25 -1.56
C LYS A 40 -1.47 2.67 -1.10
N GLN A 41 -0.37 3.25 -1.59
CA GLN A 41 0.01 4.62 -1.23
C GLN A 41 -1.02 5.66 -1.71
N LYS A 42 -1.59 5.49 -2.90
CA LYS A 42 -2.62 6.39 -3.43
C LYS A 42 -3.89 6.33 -2.58
N GLN A 43 -4.35 5.12 -2.24
CA GLN A 43 -5.52 4.91 -1.38
C GLN A 43 -5.31 5.52 0.02
N GLU A 44 -4.13 5.36 0.59
CA GLU A 44 -3.79 5.93 1.90
C GLU A 44 -3.82 7.47 1.86
N LYS A 45 -3.32 8.07 0.77
CA LYS A 45 -3.38 9.52 0.57
C LYS A 45 -4.82 10.01 0.39
N GLU A 46 -5.59 9.36 -0.49
CA GLU A 46 -7.00 9.68 -0.73
C GLU A 46 -7.84 9.55 0.55
N PHE A 47 -7.57 8.53 1.37
CA PHE A 47 -8.22 8.37 2.66
C PHE A 47 -7.94 9.57 3.57
N ARG A 48 -6.67 9.98 3.73
CA ARG A 48 -6.31 11.13 4.56
C ARG A 48 -6.93 12.43 4.05
N ASP A 49 -7.07 12.58 2.75
CA ASP A 49 -7.72 13.75 2.13
C ASP A 49 -9.25 13.71 2.27
N SER A 50 -9.85 12.51 2.37
CA SER A 50 -11.29 12.33 2.59
C SER A 50 -11.74 12.58 4.04
N LEU A 51 -10.80 12.62 4.99
CA LEU A 51 -11.10 12.83 6.41
C LEU A 51 -11.54 14.27 6.68
N GLN A 52 -12.75 14.43 7.21
CA GLN A 52 -13.35 15.73 7.53
C GLN A 52 -13.62 15.86 9.04
N LYS A 53 -13.89 17.09 9.48
CA LYS A 53 -14.29 17.37 10.86
C LYS A 53 -15.52 16.52 11.23
N GLY A 54 -15.49 15.91 12.41
CA GLY A 54 -16.53 15.02 12.91
C GLY A 54 -16.33 13.53 12.61
N ALA A 55 -15.37 13.16 11.74
CA ALA A 55 -15.05 11.77 11.43
C ALA A 55 -14.41 11.06 12.64
N LYS A 56 -14.76 9.79 12.83
CA LYS A 56 -14.11 8.91 13.80
C LYS A 56 -12.86 8.33 13.15
N VAL A 57 -11.75 8.33 13.87
CA VAL A 57 -10.46 7.86 13.37
C VAL A 57 -9.76 6.98 14.39
N VAL A 58 -8.92 6.08 13.88
CA VAL A 58 -8.01 5.27 14.68
C VAL A 58 -6.58 5.62 14.30
N THR A 59 -5.78 5.98 15.30
CA THR A 59 -4.34 6.20 15.11
C THR A 59 -3.60 4.87 14.99
N ILE A 60 -2.36 4.89 14.49
CA ILE A 60 -1.52 3.68 14.36
C ILE A 60 -1.32 2.97 15.72
N GLY A 61 -1.35 3.72 16.83
CA GLY A 61 -1.26 3.16 18.19
C GLY A 61 -2.55 2.53 18.72
N GLY A 62 -3.62 2.46 17.92
CA GLY A 62 -4.92 1.92 18.34
C GLY A 62 -5.77 2.90 19.14
N ILE A 63 -5.40 4.18 19.18
CA ILE A 63 -6.20 5.21 19.87
C ILE A 63 -7.37 5.61 18.99
N HIS A 64 -8.58 5.49 19.52
CA HIS A 64 -9.82 5.92 18.90
C HIS A 64 -10.13 7.35 19.29
N GLY A 65 -10.54 8.17 18.32
CA GLY A 65 -10.93 9.54 18.59
C GLY A 65 -11.76 10.15 17.47
N ARG A 66 -12.12 11.42 17.66
CA ARG A 66 -12.91 12.20 16.70
C ARG A 66 -12.14 13.41 16.20
N ILE A 67 -12.14 13.65 14.89
CA ILE A 67 -11.52 14.85 14.33
C ILE A 67 -12.36 16.07 14.72
N LEU A 68 -11.76 17.02 15.43
CA LEU A 68 -12.33 18.34 15.69
C LEU A 68 -11.94 19.34 14.60
N GLU A 69 -10.67 19.31 14.20
CA GLU A 69 -10.14 20.23 13.21
C GLU A 69 -9.15 19.53 12.27
N VAL A 70 -9.15 19.99 11.02
CA VAL A 70 -8.27 19.53 9.94
C VAL A 70 -7.37 20.69 9.56
N ASN A 71 -6.06 20.52 9.72
CA ASN A 71 -5.04 21.41 9.19
C ASN A 71 -4.32 20.72 8.01
N ASP A 72 -3.36 21.40 7.37
CA ASP A 72 -2.68 20.85 6.18
C ASP A 72 -1.87 19.58 6.48
N ARG A 73 -1.12 19.57 7.58
CA ARG A 73 -0.24 18.46 7.97
C ARG A 73 -0.71 17.69 9.20
N THR A 74 -1.62 18.26 9.98
CA THR A 74 -2.06 17.70 11.27
C THR A 74 -3.58 17.67 11.40
N PHE A 75 -4.08 16.77 12.23
CA PHE A 75 -5.45 16.72 12.70
C PHE A 75 -5.49 17.03 14.20
N MET A 76 -6.48 17.79 14.64
CA MET A 76 -6.82 17.89 16.05
C MET A 76 -7.89 16.84 16.35
N VAL A 77 -7.53 15.86 17.17
CA VAL A 77 -8.37 14.71 17.51
C VAL A 77 -8.72 14.79 18.99
N GLU A 78 -10.00 14.63 19.30
CA GLU A 78 -10.51 14.46 20.66
C GLU A 78 -10.58 12.96 20.97
N ILE A 79 -9.93 12.54 22.05
CA ILE A 79 -9.84 11.13 22.45
C ILE A 79 -10.79 10.86 23.62
N ASP A 80 -10.95 11.84 24.52
CA ASP A 80 -11.84 11.78 25.67
C ASP A 80 -12.32 13.21 26.01
N THR A 81 -13.25 13.33 26.95
CA THR A 81 -13.85 14.58 27.39
C THR A 81 -12.75 15.57 27.83
N ASN A 82 -12.63 16.68 27.11
CA ASN A 82 -11.61 17.72 27.33
C ASN A 82 -10.17 17.36 26.88
N VAL A 83 -9.92 16.14 26.38
CA VAL A 83 -8.58 15.72 25.93
C VAL A 83 -8.47 15.88 24.41
N LYS A 84 -7.78 16.95 23.99
CA LYS A 84 -7.49 17.26 22.58
C LYS A 84 -6.02 17.02 22.28
N VAL A 85 -5.74 16.19 21.28
CA VAL A 85 -4.39 15.84 20.86
C VAL A 85 -4.19 16.19 19.40
N ARG A 86 -3.04 16.78 19.09
CA ARG A 86 -2.63 17.02 17.70
C ARG A 86 -1.85 15.82 17.20
N VAL A 87 -2.31 15.23 16.10
CA VAL A 87 -1.65 14.10 15.45
C VAL A 87 -1.32 14.46 14.01
N GLU A 88 -0.21 13.93 13.49
CA GLU A 88 0.12 14.05 12.08
C GLU A 88 -0.90 13.28 11.22
N LYS A 89 -1.20 13.77 10.01
CA LYS A 89 -2.07 13.02 9.07
C LYS A 89 -1.54 11.63 8.77
N SER A 90 -0.22 11.46 8.80
CA SER A 90 0.45 10.17 8.61
C SER A 90 0.28 9.19 9.77
N ALA A 91 -0.09 9.67 10.96
CA ALA A 91 -0.27 8.86 12.15
C ALA A 91 -1.69 8.28 12.28
N VAL A 92 -2.59 8.61 11.35
CA VAL A 92 -3.94 8.04 11.27
C VAL A 92 -3.92 6.81 10.35
N SER A 93 -4.44 5.69 10.84
CA SER A 93 -4.49 4.45 10.08
C SER A 93 -5.77 4.36 9.25
N ALA A 94 -5.64 4.31 7.93
CA ALA A 94 -6.78 4.12 7.04
C ALA A 94 -7.46 2.77 7.22
N ASP A 95 -6.69 1.73 7.49
CA ASP A 95 -7.22 0.37 7.63
C ASP A 95 -7.97 0.21 8.96
N ALA A 96 -7.40 0.72 10.06
CA ALA A 96 -8.04 0.64 11.37
C ALA A 96 -9.26 1.57 11.47
N THR A 97 -9.23 2.73 10.80
CA THR A 97 -10.39 3.63 10.73
C THR A 97 -11.50 3.05 9.87
N ARG A 98 -11.19 2.44 8.73
CA ARG A 98 -12.19 1.72 7.90
C ARG A 98 -12.86 0.57 8.65
N GLY A 99 -12.21 -0.01 9.66
CA GLY A 99 -12.80 -1.02 10.54
C GLY A 99 -13.85 -0.49 11.53
N LEU A 100 -13.92 0.82 11.77
CA LEU A 100 -14.96 1.44 12.62
C LEU A 100 -16.28 1.66 11.87
N GLU A 101 -16.19 1.85 10.56
CA GLU A 101 -17.32 1.85 9.64
C GLU A 101 -17.65 0.36 9.37
N THR A 102 -18.56 -0.22 10.15
CA THR A 102 -18.91 -1.65 10.03
C THR A 102 -19.21 -2.02 8.56
N PRO A 103 -18.77 -3.21 8.09
CA PRO A 103 -18.82 -3.65 6.69
C PRO A 103 -20.21 -3.56 6.05
N SER A 104 -20.40 -2.57 5.18
CA SER A 104 -21.56 -2.52 4.25
C SER A 104 -21.20 -2.95 2.82
N ALA A 105 -20.18 -3.80 2.66
CA ALA A 105 -19.93 -4.52 1.42
C ALA A 105 -18.96 -5.69 1.66
N ILE A 106 -19.42 -6.71 2.38
CA ILE A 106 -19.02 -8.06 2.03
C ILE A 106 -19.74 -8.31 0.70
N PRO A 107 -19.09 -8.38 -0.47
CA PRO A 107 -19.73 -9.06 -1.59
C PRO A 107 -19.93 -10.50 -1.12
N ALA A 108 -21.18 -10.79 -0.74
CA ALA A 108 -21.64 -12.14 -0.54
C ALA A 108 -21.34 -12.90 -1.83
N LYS A 109 -20.26 -13.68 -1.79
CA LYS A 109 -19.98 -14.69 -2.79
C LYS A 109 -21.03 -15.79 -2.57
N SER A 110 -22.12 -15.75 -3.33
CA SER A 110 -22.98 -16.92 -3.60
C SER A 110 -22.43 -17.67 -4.80
#